data_AF-A0A7Y4T2N8-F1
#
_entry.id   AF-A0A7Y4T2N8-F1
#
_cell.length_a   1.000
_cell.length_b   1.000
_cell.length_c   1.000
_cell.angle_alpha   90.00
_cell.angle_beta   90.00
_cell.angle_gamma   90.00
#
_symmetry.space_group_name_H-M   'P 1'
#
loop_
_entity.id
_entity.type
_entity.pdbx_description
1 polymer ?
#
loop_
_entity_poly.entity_id
_entity_poly.type
_entity_poly.pdbx_seq_one_letter_code
_entity_poly.pdbx_strand_id
1 'polypeptide(L)'
;MQKNPAKRVEPNAVRALVLRSAGTNCDAETVRGLELAGAATSLLHLNAVARDPALLAEQEILVLAGGFSYGDYVAAGRIFGLELRQRLPEPLQRFVADGGLLVGICTGFQI
;
A
#
# COMPACT_ATOMS: atom_id res chain seq x y z
N MET A 1 -26.63 7.47 14.01
CA MET A 1 -26.40 7.84 12.60
C MET A 1 -24.91 7.63 12.35
N GLN A 2 -24.36 6.80 11.46
CA GLN A 2 -24.86 6.00 10.34
C GLN A 2 -24.30 4.57 10.51
N LYS A 3 -25.11 3.54 10.26
CA LYS A 3 -24.60 2.18 10.10
C LYS A 3 -23.82 2.16 8.79
N ASN A 4 -22.51 1.96 8.86
CA ASN A 4 -21.67 1.82 7.67
C ASN A 4 -22.15 0.57 6.93
N PRO A 5 -22.70 0.67 5.71
CA PRO A 5 -23.15 -0.51 4.98
C PRO A 5 -21.92 -1.38 4.73
N ALA A 6 -21.94 -2.62 5.20
CA ALA A 6 -20.89 -3.58 4.96
C ALA A 6 -20.56 -3.58 3.46
N LYS A 7 -19.32 -3.17 3.12
CA LYS A 7 -18.82 -3.17 1.74
C LYS A 7 -19.10 -4.55 1.15
N ARG A 8 -19.96 -4.60 0.14
CA ARG A 8 -20.20 -5.82 -0.63
C ARG A 8 -18.94 -6.06 -1.45
N VAL A 9 -18.04 -6.88 -0.93
CA VAL A 9 -16.86 -7.33 -1.69
C VAL A 9 -17.38 -8.33 -2.70
N GLU A 10 -17.31 -7.97 -3.98
CA GLU A 10 -17.68 -8.88 -5.06
C GLU A 10 -16.78 -10.14 -4.96
N PRO A 11 -17.33 -11.36 -5.10
CA PRO A 11 -16.64 -12.62 -4.81
C PRO A 11 -15.40 -12.91 -5.66
N ASN A 12 -15.08 -12.04 -6.63
CA ASN A 12 -13.88 -12.12 -7.48
C ASN A 12 -13.14 -10.78 -7.59
N ALA A 13 -13.32 -9.88 -6.62
CA ALA A 13 -12.68 -8.57 -6.62
C ALA A 13 -11.16 -8.71 -6.39
N VAL A 14 -10.38 -8.04 -7.25
CA VAL A 14 -8.92 -7.96 -7.14
C VAL A 14 -8.55 -7.32 -5.81
N ARG A 15 -7.66 -7.96 -5.05
CA ARG A 15 -7.23 -7.45 -3.74
C ARG A 15 -6.06 -6.48 -3.88
N ALA A 16 -6.23 -5.26 -3.38
CA ALA A 16 -5.25 -4.20 -3.49
C ALA A 16 -4.89 -3.62 -2.11
N LEU A 17 -3.60 -3.60 -1.79
CA LEU A 17 -3.06 -2.98 -0.59
C LEU A 17 -2.47 -1.62 -0.93
N VAL A 18 -3.03 -0.57 -0.33
CA VAL A 18 -2.41 0.75 -0.26
C VAL A 18 -1.53 0.80 0.99
N LEU A 19 -0.22 0.90 0.79
CA LEU A 19 0.75 0.96 1.86
C LEU A 19 1.04 2.41 2.23
N ARG A 20 0.86 2.73 3.51
CA ARG A 20 1.15 4.05 4.07
C ARG A 20 2.26 4.01 5.11
N SER A 21 2.88 5.15 5.33
CA SER A 21 3.83 5.37 6.43
C SER A 21 3.61 6.76 7.02
N ALA A 22 4.44 7.19 7.97
CA ALA A 22 4.36 8.56 8.47
C ALA A 22 4.53 9.57 7.32
N GLY A 23 3.66 10.57 7.22
CA GLY A 23 3.74 11.65 6.22
C GLY A 23 3.18 11.35 4.83
N THR A 24 2.77 10.12 4.52
CA THR A 24 1.93 9.88 3.33
C THR A 24 0.57 10.55 3.52
N ASN A 25 0.04 11.21 2.49
CA ASN A 25 -1.21 11.97 2.58
C ASN A 25 -2.18 11.71 1.43
N CYS A 26 -1.77 10.94 0.42
CA CYS A 26 -2.59 10.60 -0.74
C CYS A 26 -3.19 9.18 -0.69
N ASP A 27 -3.26 8.59 0.50
CA ASP A 27 -3.70 7.22 0.71
C ASP A 27 -5.22 7.06 0.55
N ALA A 28 -6.02 8.02 1.02
CA ALA A 28 -7.48 7.95 0.97
C ALA A 28 -8.03 8.02 -0.47
N GLU A 29 -7.51 8.91 -1.30
CA GLU A 29 -7.90 9.01 -2.71
C GLU A 29 -7.40 7.83 -3.53
N THR A 30 -6.23 7.26 -3.20
CA THR A 30 -5.72 6.05 -3.85
C THR A 30 -6.66 4.88 -3.56
N VAL A 31 -7.06 4.70 -2.29
CA VAL A 31 -8.07 3.72 -1.89
C VAL A 31 -9.37 3.94 -2.67
N ARG A 32 -9.84 5.19 -2.74
CA ARG A 32 -11.08 5.51 -3.45
C ARG A 32 -11.00 5.19 -4.95
N GLY A 33 -9.88 5.49 -5.60
CA GLY A 33 -9.66 5.20 -7.02
C GLY A 33 -9.67 3.70 -7.32
N LEU A 34 -9.00 2.90 -6.47
CA LEU A 34 -8.99 1.45 -6.59
C LEU A 34 -10.39 0.84 -6.38
N GLU A 35 -11.15 1.32 -5.40
CA GLU A 35 -12.53 0.86 -5.17
C GLU A 35 -13.45 1.21 -6.34
N LEU A 36 -13.31 2.40 -6.92
CA LEU A 36 -14.04 2.79 -8.12
C LEU A 36 -13.70 1.91 -9.33
N ALA A 37 -12.48 1.39 -9.38
CA ALA A 37 -12.04 0.41 -10.37
C ALA A 37 -12.48 -1.04 -10.05
N GLY A 38 -13.19 -1.26 -8.93
CA GLY A 38 -13.72 -2.57 -8.53
C GLY A 38 -12.79 -3.41 -7.65
N ALA A 39 -11.69 -2.86 -7.16
CA ALA A 39 -10.78 -3.57 -6.27
C ALA A 39 -11.30 -3.61 -4.81
N ALA A 40 -10.99 -4.72 -4.12
CA ALA A 40 -11.14 -4.85 -2.68
C ALA A 40 -9.88 -4.28 -2.00
N THR A 41 -10.01 -3.12 -1.37
CA THR A 41 -8.87 -2.36 -0.87
C THR A 41 -8.60 -2.58 0.62
N SER A 42 -7.31 -2.65 0.97
CA SER A 42 -6.81 -2.54 2.34
C SER A 42 -5.87 -1.33 2.44
N LEU A 43 -5.99 -0.55 3.52
CA LEU A 43 -5.08 0.55 3.82
C LEU A 43 -4.29 0.19 5.08
N LEU A 44 -3.02 -0.21 4.92
CA LEU A 44 -2.20 -0.64 6.04
C LEU A 44 -0.96 0.23 6.19
N HIS A 45 -0.59 0.46 7.45
CA HIS A 45 0.68 1.10 7.77
C HIS A 45 1.83 0.09 7.62
N LEU A 46 3.00 0.53 7.17
CA LEU A 46 4.20 -0.30 7.04
C LEU A 46 4.47 -1.18 8.27
N ASN A 47 4.38 -0.60 9.46
CA ASN A 47 4.50 -1.31 10.73
C ASN A 47 3.60 -2.55 10.88
N ALA A 48 2.39 -2.55 10.33
CA ALA A 48 1.51 -3.71 10.39
C ALA A 48 2.02 -4.82 9.46
N VAL A 49 2.35 -4.47 8.21
CA VAL A 49 2.85 -5.42 7.20
C VAL A 49 4.22 -5.99 7.59
N ALA A 50 5.08 -5.18 8.22
CA ALA A 50 6.37 -5.64 8.74
C ALA A 50 6.24 -6.60 9.93
N ARG A 51 5.13 -6.55 10.69
CA ARG A 51 4.85 -7.51 11.77
C ARG A 51 4.22 -8.78 11.24
N ASP A 52 3.40 -8.67 10.20
CA ASP A 52 2.75 -9.79 9.57
C ASP A 52 2.82 -9.66 8.03
N PRO A 53 3.90 -10.19 7.42
CA PRO A 53 4.08 -10.14 5.98
C PRO A 53 3.03 -10.94 5.18
N ALA A 54 2.26 -11.83 5.81
CA ALA A 54 1.17 -12.55 5.14
C ALA A 54 0.11 -11.58 4.59
N LEU A 55 -0.07 -10.42 5.24
CA LEU A 55 -0.96 -9.35 4.79
C LEU A 55 -0.62 -8.84 3.39
N LEU A 56 0.65 -8.91 2.98
CA LEU A 56 1.08 -8.58 1.61
C LEU A 56 0.87 -9.77 0.65
N ALA A 57 1.17 -10.99 1.10
CA ALA A 57 1.05 -12.20 0.29
C ALA A 57 -0.40 -12.49 -0.17
N GLU A 58 -1.38 -12.00 0.58
CA GLU A 58 -2.79 -12.11 0.21
C GLU A 58 -3.20 -11.14 -0.92
N GLN A 59 -2.35 -10.21 -1.35
CA GLN A 59 -2.71 -9.14 -2.27
C GLN A 59 -2.31 -9.46 -3.71
N GLU A 60 -3.00 -8.86 -4.66
CA GLU A 60 -2.67 -8.91 -6.08
C GLU A 60 -2.02 -7.60 -6.55
N ILE A 61 -2.36 -6.50 -5.88
CA ILE A 61 -1.82 -5.16 -6.15
C ILE A 61 -1.25 -4.58 -4.85
N LEU A 62 -0.04 -4.04 -4.90
CA LEU A 62 0.57 -3.20 -3.89
C LEU A 62 0.73 -1.79 -4.43
N VAL A 63 0.20 -0.80 -3.72
CA VAL A 63 0.35 0.61 -4.08
C VAL A 63 1.12 1.35 -2.99
N LEU A 64 2.22 2.00 -3.39
CA LEU A 64 2.91 2.99 -2.59
C LEU A 64 2.28 4.36 -2.87
N ALA A 65 1.47 4.84 -1.92
CA ALA A 65 0.76 6.11 -2.08
C ALA A 65 1.71 7.32 -2.01
N GLY A 66 1.29 8.42 -2.63
CA GLY A 66 2.04 9.68 -2.62
C GLY A 66 1.97 10.46 -1.31
N GLY A 67 2.67 11.60 -1.29
CA GLY A 67 2.65 12.57 -0.20
C GLY A 67 4.03 13.07 0.17
N PHE A 68 4.29 13.24 1.46
CA PHE A 68 5.60 13.70 1.95
C PHE A 68 6.05 12.71 3.03
N SER A 69 6.39 11.49 2.61
CA SER A 69 6.78 10.43 3.55
C SER A 69 7.93 10.91 4.42
N TYR A 70 7.76 10.86 5.75
CA TYR A 70 8.69 11.43 6.72
C TYR A 70 9.03 12.92 6.49
N GLY A 71 8.07 13.69 5.96
CA GLY A 71 8.22 15.11 5.66
C GLY A 71 9.27 15.42 4.58
N ASP A 72 9.75 14.40 3.86
CA ASP A 72 10.89 14.47 2.94
C ASP A 72 12.15 15.10 3.56
N TYR A 73 12.29 15.03 4.90
CA TYR A 73 13.33 15.75 5.64
C TYR A 73 14.77 15.39 5.24
N VAL A 74 15.00 14.17 4.74
CA VAL A 74 16.31 13.74 4.21
C VAL A 74 16.33 13.85 2.69
N ALA A 75 15.36 13.21 2.04
CA ALA A 75 15.05 13.32 0.62
C ALA A 75 13.69 12.64 0.40
N ALA A 76 13.00 13.02 -0.67
CA ALA A 76 11.70 12.47 -0.99
C ALA A 76 11.75 10.94 -1.15
N GLY A 77 10.87 10.23 -0.43
CA GLY A 77 10.81 8.76 -0.42
C GLY A 77 11.97 8.02 0.25
N ARG A 78 13.10 8.68 0.57
CA ARG A 78 14.35 7.98 0.96
C ARG A 78 14.24 7.19 2.26
N ILE A 79 13.58 7.74 3.28
CA ILE A 79 13.41 7.05 4.57
C ILE A 79 12.46 5.86 4.39
N PHE A 80 11.35 6.04 3.68
CA PHE A 80 10.39 4.96 3.47
C PHE A 80 11.00 3.84 2.61
N GLY A 81 11.72 4.17 1.53
CA GLY A 81 12.45 3.18 0.73
C GLY A 81 13.50 2.40 1.53
N LEU A 82 14.19 3.06 2.46
CA LEU A 82 15.11 2.38 3.38
C LEU A 82 14.36 1.40 4.30
N GLU A 83 13.24 1.81 4.89
CA GLU A 83 12.45 0.94 5.74
C GLU A 83 11.90 -0.27 4.98
N LEU A 84 11.44 -0.11 3.74
CA LEU A 84 11.00 -1.23 2.90
C LEU A 84 12.13 -2.23 2.68
N ARG A 85 13.33 -1.75 2.34
CA ARG A 85 14.51 -2.60 2.15
C ARG A 85 14.98 -3.29 3.41
N GLN A 86 14.80 -2.68 4.58
CA GLN A 86 15.23 -3.26 5.86
C GLN A 86 14.19 -4.20 6.46
N ARG A 87 12.90 -3.92 6.25
CA ARG A 87 11.81 -4.56 7.01
C ARG A 87 10.97 -5.52 6.18
N LEU A 88 10.96 -5.34 4.86
CA LEU A 88 10.20 -6.18 3.92
C LEU A 88 11.02 -6.62 2.68
N PRO A 89 12.34 -6.91 2.77
CA PRO A 89 13.12 -7.25 1.57
C PRO A 89 12.60 -8.50 0.87
N GLU A 90 12.51 -9.63 1.59
CA GLU A 90 12.06 -10.91 1.01
C GLU A 90 10.57 -10.90 0.65
N PRO A 91 9.64 -10.39 1.50
CA PRO A 91 8.22 -10.32 1.15
C PRO A 91 7.96 -9.51 -0.13
N LEU A 92 8.64 -8.37 -0.32
CA LEU A 92 8.47 -7.56 -1.54
C LEU A 92 9.03 -8.26 -2.78
N GLN A 93 10.22 -8.85 -2.67
CA GLN A 93 10.81 -9.60 -3.78
C GLN A 93 9.92 -10.78 -4.19
N ARG A 94 9.39 -11.51 -3.22
CA ARG A 94 8.48 -12.62 -3.45
C ARG A 94 7.17 -12.16 -4.08
N PHE A 95 6.56 -11.10 -3.57
CA PHE A 95 5.34 -10.53 -4.14
C PHE A 95 5.50 -10.21 -5.63
N VAL A 96 6.61 -9.57 -6.02
CA VAL A 96 6.89 -9.26 -7.43
C VAL A 96 7.20 -10.53 -8.24
N ALA A 97 7.96 -11.47 -7.68
CA ALA A 97 8.29 -12.73 -8.33
C ALA A 97 7.06 -13.62 -8.58
N ASP A 98 6.08 -13.59 -7.68
CA ASP A 98 4.81 -14.31 -7.78
C ASP A 98 3.80 -13.62 -8.72
N GLY A 99 4.20 -12.54 -9.39
CA GLY A 99 3.40 -11.81 -10.39
C GLY A 99 2.53 -10.69 -9.82
N GLY A 100 2.72 -10.32 -8.56
CA GLY A 100 2.04 -9.20 -7.94
C GLY A 100 2.38 -7.86 -8.61
N LEU A 101 1.36 -7.00 -8.76
CA LEU A 101 1.51 -5.70 -9.40
C LEU A 101 1.90 -4.64 -8.36
N LEU A 102 3.04 -3.97 -8.56
CA LEU A 102 3.49 -2.87 -7.70
C LEU A 102 3.35 -1.54 -8.44
N VAL A 103 2.66 -0.58 -7.82
CA VAL A 103 2.46 0.77 -8.36
C VAL A 103 2.96 1.82 -7.38
N GLY A 104 3.88 2.69 -7.81
CA GLY A 104 4.33 3.85 -7.06
C GLY A 104 3.77 5.14 -7.65
N ILE A 105 3.10 5.97 -6.84
CA ILE A 105 2.47 7.22 -7.29
C ILE A 105 3.16 8.42 -6.62
N CYS A 106 3.68 9.37 -7.41
CA CYS A 106 4.40 10.56 -6.91
C CYS A 106 5.56 10.16 -5.98
N THR A 107 5.48 10.42 -4.68
CA THR A 107 6.46 9.95 -3.69
C THR A 107 6.57 8.44 -3.64
N GLY A 108 5.48 7.73 -3.94
CA GLY A 108 5.49 6.28 -4.18
C GLY A 108 6.45 5.82 -5.29
N PHE A 109 6.69 6.64 -6.31
CA PHE A 109 7.65 6.34 -7.38
C PHE A 109 9.10 6.64 -6.97
N GLN A 110 9.29 7.56 -6.01
CA GLN A 110 10.61 7.96 -5.51
C GLN A 110 11.17 6.98 -4.46
N ILE A 111 10.28 6.25 -3.78
CA ILE A 111 10.57 5.22 -2.77
C ILE A 111 11.28 4.01 -3.39
#